data_AF-A0A4Q4SBZ8-F1
#
_entry.id   AF-A0A4Q4SBZ8-F1
#
_cell.length_a   1.000
_cell.length_b   1.000
_cell.length_c   1.000
_cell.angle_alpha   90.00
_cell.angle_beta   90.00
_cell.angle_gamma   90.00
#
_symmetry.space_group_name_H-M   'P 1'
#
loop_
_entity.id
_entity.type
_entity.pdbx_description
1 polymer ?
#
loop_
_entity_poly.entity_id
_entity_poly.type
_entity_poly.pdbx_seq_one_letter_code
_entity_poly.pdbx_strand_id
1 'polypeptide(L)'
;MASKRPLRSLVSTASSSLRPSQTSKTCIVRTSACAFSSTTPSRATEYDTEAAGRPRWQQTPPRMVAPYRIRPAAKGGIHKVNDDPKKLDDAYIRMLGPGGDKMLGDDVKWLAVTHKSFDHGKRGFNDRLAYLGRRIVELQTSQALINSPQEHQWPRDSNGVPVNDEYGRKPYLHPALNGLQGLTDEAESLVLSKSRLAPIAERYRLDKVTRWTPKRADNLQGSGFETVLMTSLYAIVGAVALERGGEVANKVVQEKILAPLGFSFSPDS
;
A
#
# COMPACT_ATOMS: atom_id res chain seq x y z
N MET A 1 15.78 -15.95 57.65
CA MET A 1 16.76 -15.05 57.02
C MET A 1 17.96 -15.89 56.56
N ALA A 2 18.39 -15.71 55.30
CA ALA A 2 19.45 -16.41 54.57
C ALA A 2 19.15 -17.84 54.05
N SER A 3 18.68 -17.93 52.80
CA SER A 3 18.89 -19.10 51.94
C SER A 3 19.85 -18.71 50.82
N LYS A 4 21.00 -19.39 50.77
CA LYS A 4 22.02 -19.31 49.73
C LYS A 4 21.75 -20.42 48.73
N ARG A 5 21.58 -20.12 47.42
CA ARG A 5 22.10 -20.94 46.32
C ARG A 5 21.99 -20.23 44.95
N PRO A 6 22.98 -20.44 44.06
CA PRO A 6 23.27 -19.57 42.91
C PRO A 6 22.65 -20.02 41.58
N LEU A 7 22.66 -19.07 40.63
CA LEU A 7 22.30 -19.16 39.21
C LEU A 7 23.09 -20.27 38.46
N ARG A 8 22.41 -20.99 37.56
CA ARG A 8 23.05 -21.81 36.51
C ARG A 8 22.48 -21.43 35.14
N SER A 9 23.34 -20.90 34.27
CA SER A 9 23.12 -20.79 32.83
C SER A 9 23.41 -22.14 32.17
N LEU A 10 22.62 -22.52 31.17
CA LEU A 10 22.97 -23.63 30.27
C LEU A 10 23.20 -23.08 28.87
N VAL A 11 24.49 -23.04 28.51
CA VAL A 11 24.99 -22.93 27.13
C VAL A 11 24.89 -24.33 26.53
N SER A 12 24.29 -24.47 25.35
CA SER A 12 24.33 -25.71 24.56
C SER A 12 25.14 -25.45 23.30
N THR A 13 26.31 -26.07 23.24
CA THR A 13 27.25 -26.05 22.12
C THR A 13 26.94 -27.18 21.14
N ALA A 14 27.00 -26.85 19.86
CA ALA A 14 26.94 -27.80 18.76
C ALA A 14 28.17 -28.72 18.75
N SER A 15 27.99 -29.97 18.36
CA SER A 15 29.08 -30.87 17.97
C SER A 15 28.75 -31.54 16.63
N SER A 16 29.58 -31.24 15.66
CA SER A 16 29.68 -31.89 14.35
C SER A 16 30.50 -33.17 14.50
N SER A 17 30.11 -34.24 13.81
CA SER A 17 30.95 -35.41 13.58
C SER A 17 30.99 -35.77 12.09
N LEU A 18 32.21 -35.84 11.56
CA LEU A 18 32.54 -36.21 10.20
C LEU A 18 32.59 -37.75 10.04
N ARG A 19 31.89 -38.24 9.00
CA ARG A 19 32.13 -39.35 8.03
C ARG A 19 32.95 -40.61 8.42
N PRO A 20 32.62 -41.78 7.82
CA PRO A 20 33.31 -42.15 6.57
C PRO A 20 32.50 -42.90 5.49
N SER A 21 32.98 -42.68 4.26
CA SER A 21 32.98 -43.50 3.02
C SER A 21 32.25 -44.87 2.99
N GLN A 22 31.27 -45.01 2.09
CA GLN A 22 31.02 -46.26 1.35
C GLN A 22 30.64 -45.99 -0.12
N THR A 23 31.03 -46.95 -0.96
CA THR A 23 31.13 -46.92 -2.42
C THR A 23 29.84 -47.27 -3.15
N SER A 24 29.63 -46.55 -4.26
CA SER A 24 28.99 -46.92 -5.53
C SER A 24 27.97 -48.07 -5.54
N LYS A 25 26.67 -47.73 -5.42
CA LYS A 25 25.60 -48.37 -6.18
C LYS A 25 24.66 -47.29 -6.70
N THR A 26 24.54 -47.23 -8.02
CA THR A 26 23.58 -46.41 -8.75
C THR A 26 22.16 -46.80 -8.34
N CYS A 27 21.62 -46.12 -7.34
CA CYS A 27 20.20 -46.13 -7.04
C CYS A 27 19.60 -44.88 -7.70
N ILE A 28 18.82 -45.09 -8.75
CA ILE A 28 17.96 -44.07 -9.32
C ILE A 28 17.01 -43.66 -8.20
N VAL A 29 17.29 -42.50 -7.59
CA VAL A 29 16.35 -41.85 -6.68
C VAL A 29 15.17 -41.43 -7.54
N ARG A 30 14.13 -42.27 -7.54
CA ARG A 30 12.78 -41.88 -7.92
C ARG A 30 12.44 -40.69 -7.04
N THR A 31 12.51 -39.49 -7.60
CA THR A 31 11.80 -38.35 -7.04
C THR A 31 10.34 -38.77 -6.94
N SER A 32 9.82 -38.81 -5.72
CA SER A 32 8.40 -38.86 -5.48
C SER A 32 7.82 -37.54 -5.99
N ALA A 33 7.57 -37.48 -7.30
CA ALA A 33 6.65 -36.54 -7.87
C ALA A 33 5.31 -36.82 -7.19
N CYS A 34 4.87 -35.89 -6.33
CA CYS A 34 3.50 -35.89 -5.85
C CYS A 34 2.61 -35.89 -7.10
N ALA A 35 2.00 -37.03 -7.39
CA ALA A 35 1.00 -37.12 -8.43
C ALA A 35 -0.09 -36.10 -8.07
N PHE A 36 -0.28 -35.12 -8.96
CA PHE A 36 -1.35 -34.15 -8.83
C PHE A 36 -2.65 -34.95 -8.92
N SER A 37 -3.22 -35.28 -7.76
CA SER A 37 -4.46 -36.03 -7.69
C SER A 37 -5.56 -35.07 -8.14
N SER A 38 -5.99 -35.19 -9.40
CA SER A 38 -7.18 -34.52 -9.92
C SER A 38 -8.40 -35.21 -9.32
N THR A 39 -8.73 -34.86 -8.08
CA THR A 39 -10.06 -35.16 -7.55
C THR A 39 -11.06 -34.40 -8.41
N THR A 40 -11.83 -35.14 -9.21
CA THR A 40 -13.01 -34.62 -9.90
C THR A 40 -13.87 -33.90 -8.85
N PRO A 41 -14.30 -32.65 -9.09
CA PRO A 41 -15.16 -31.96 -8.13
C PRO A 41 -16.41 -32.81 -7.99
N SER A 42 -16.63 -33.37 -6.79
CA SER A 42 -17.91 -34.02 -6.51
C SER A 42 -18.98 -32.96 -6.76
N ARG A 43 -19.98 -33.35 -7.55
CA ARG A 43 -21.11 -32.53 -7.98
C ARG A 43 -21.57 -31.66 -6.81
N ALA A 44 -21.15 -30.40 -6.83
CA ALA A 44 -21.64 -29.41 -5.88
C ALA A 44 -23.15 -29.33 -6.13
N THR A 45 -23.94 -29.50 -5.08
CA THR A 45 -25.37 -29.22 -5.09
C THR A 45 -25.64 -27.92 -5.84
N GLU A 46 -26.57 -27.97 -6.81
CA GLU A 46 -26.96 -26.95 -7.79
C GLU A 46 -27.60 -25.68 -7.17
N TYR A 47 -27.04 -25.15 -6.07
CA TYR A 47 -27.52 -23.94 -5.38
C TYR A 47 -26.73 -22.67 -5.75
N ASP A 48 -25.72 -22.74 -6.63
CA ASP A 48 -24.74 -21.65 -6.84
C ASP A 48 -24.76 -21.00 -8.25
N THR A 49 -25.78 -21.25 -9.07
CA THR A 49 -25.84 -20.69 -10.43
C THR A 49 -26.12 -19.18 -10.45
N GLU A 50 -26.87 -18.64 -9.47
CA GLU A 50 -27.12 -17.19 -9.36
C GLU A 50 -25.95 -16.39 -8.77
N ALA A 51 -25.14 -17.02 -7.92
CA ALA A 51 -23.95 -16.39 -7.34
C ALA A 51 -22.84 -16.20 -8.39
N ALA A 52 -22.81 -17.02 -9.43
CA ALA A 52 -21.79 -16.93 -10.48
C ALA A 52 -21.90 -15.65 -11.35
N GLY A 53 -23.09 -15.05 -11.46
CA GLY A 53 -23.33 -13.88 -12.31
C GLY A 53 -23.14 -12.52 -11.64
N ARG A 54 -23.07 -12.46 -10.30
CA ARG A 54 -22.94 -11.19 -9.56
C ARG A 54 -21.48 -10.80 -9.41
N PRO A 55 -21.14 -9.51 -9.54
CA PRO A 55 -19.76 -9.08 -9.45
C PRO A 55 -19.20 -9.32 -8.04
N ARG A 56 -17.92 -9.68 -7.97
CA ARG A 56 -17.28 -10.14 -6.73
C ARG A 56 -17.30 -9.10 -5.61
N TRP A 57 -17.34 -7.81 -5.95
CA TRP A 57 -17.38 -6.74 -4.96
C TRP A 57 -18.73 -6.60 -4.25
N GLN A 58 -19.83 -7.09 -4.84
CA GLN A 58 -21.19 -6.95 -4.32
C GLN A 58 -21.52 -8.07 -3.32
N GLN A 59 -21.00 -9.27 -3.56
CA GLN A 59 -21.32 -10.47 -2.78
C GLN A 59 -20.16 -10.92 -1.88
N THR A 60 -20.51 -11.53 -0.75
CA THR A 60 -19.57 -12.25 0.11
C THR A 60 -19.84 -13.75 -0.06
N PRO A 61 -18.82 -14.59 -0.30
CA PRO A 61 -19.04 -16.03 -0.47
C PRO A 61 -19.79 -16.63 0.73
N PRO A 62 -20.89 -17.38 0.52
CA PRO A 62 -21.75 -17.86 1.61
C PRO A 62 -21.00 -18.80 2.56
N ARG A 63 -20.06 -19.59 2.03
CA ARG A 63 -19.19 -20.48 2.83
C ARG A 63 -18.30 -19.74 3.84
N MET A 64 -18.10 -18.43 3.69
CA MET A 64 -17.32 -17.60 4.62
C MET A 64 -18.20 -16.85 5.63
N VAL A 65 -19.52 -17.06 5.60
CA VAL A 65 -20.47 -16.39 6.50
C VAL A 65 -20.85 -17.36 7.62
N ALA A 66 -20.68 -16.92 8.87
CA ALA A 66 -21.15 -17.67 10.03
C ALA A 66 -22.67 -17.47 10.18
N PRO A 67 -23.44 -18.49 10.59
CA PRO A 67 -24.90 -18.37 10.74
C PRO A 67 -25.32 -17.31 11.77
N TYR A 68 -24.53 -17.13 12.83
CA TYR A 68 -24.78 -16.12 13.86
C TYR A 68 -23.47 -15.44 14.30
N ARG A 69 -23.59 -14.23 14.82
CA ARG A 69 -22.47 -13.43 15.32
C ARG A 69 -22.10 -13.87 16.74
N ILE A 70 -20.85 -14.28 16.95
CA ILE A 70 -20.33 -14.70 18.27
C ILE A 70 -19.88 -13.50 19.12
N ARG A 71 -19.35 -12.45 18.49
CA ARG A 71 -18.81 -11.27 19.21
C ARG A 71 -19.92 -10.26 19.54
N PRO A 72 -19.88 -9.58 20.70
CA PRO A 72 -20.76 -8.46 20.99
C PRO A 72 -20.75 -7.39 19.89
N ALA A 73 -21.83 -6.60 19.79
CA ALA A 73 -21.89 -5.46 18.89
C ALA A 73 -20.74 -4.48 19.19
N ALA A 74 -20.18 -3.87 18.13
CA ALA A 74 -19.11 -2.89 18.30
C ALA A 74 -19.65 -1.65 19.04
N LYS A 75 -18.85 -1.11 19.96
CA LYS A 75 -19.19 0.15 20.64
C LYS A 75 -19.10 1.31 19.63
N GLY A 76 -20.17 2.08 19.49
CA GLY A 76 -20.25 3.25 18.60
C GLY A 76 -21.11 3.09 17.35
N GLY A 77 -21.95 2.05 17.27
CA GLY A 77 -22.98 1.93 16.23
C GLY A 77 -22.51 1.30 14.92
N ILE A 78 -23.38 1.39 13.90
CA ILE A 78 -23.19 0.78 12.58
C ILE A 78 -22.57 1.81 11.64
N HIS A 79 -21.42 1.49 11.05
CA HIS A 79 -20.82 2.29 9.99
C HIS A 79 -21.45 1.94 8.63
N LYS A 80 -22.18 2.88 8.04
CA LYS A 80 -22.79 2.69 6.72
C LYS A 80 -21.74 2.85 5.63
N VAL A 81 -21.61 1.81 4.80
CA VAL A 81 -20.66 1.75 3.67
C VAL A 81 -21.41 2.04 2.36
N ASN A 82 -20.69 2.51 1.34
CA ASN A 82 -21.26 2.75 0.01
C ASN A 82 -21.44 1.45 -0.78
N ASP A 83 -22.62 1.29 -1.37
CA ASP A 83 -22.95 0.21 -2.30
C ASP A 83 -23.29 0.73 -3.72
N ASP A 84 -23.41 2.06 -3.90
CA ASP A 84 -23.82 2.64 -5.18
C ASP A 84 -22.62 2.79 -6.13
N PRO A 85 -22.64 2.17 -7.33
CA PRO A 85 -21.54 2.28 -8.30
C PRO A 85 -21.43 3.69 -8.89
N LYS A 86 -22.53 4.41 -9.06
CA LYS A 86 -22.53 5.78 -9.59
C LYS A 86 -21.71 6.75 -8.73
N LYS A 87 -21.78 6.61 -7.40
CA LYS A 87 -21.00 7.42 -6.46
C LYS A 87 -19.50 7.13 -6.58
N LEU A 88 -19.15 5.89 -6.91
CA LEU A 88 -17.76 5.49 -7.17
C LEU A 88 -17.27 6.13 -8.45
N ASP A 89 -18.03 6.03 -9.54
CA ASP A 89 -17.69 6.64 -10.83
C ASP A 89 -17.49 8.15 -10.70
N ASP A 90 -18.37 8.84 -9.96
CA ASP A 90 -18.24 10.28 -9.67
C ASP A 90 -16.92 10.63 -8.96
N ALA A 91 -16.47 9.78 -8.02
CA ALA A 91 -15.20 9.98 -7.32
C ALA A 91 -14.00 9.78 -8.26
N TYR A 92 -14.05 8.77 -9.14
CA TYR A 92 -13.03 8.55 -10.15
C TYR A 92 -12.94 9.68 -11.18
N ILE A 93 -14.09 10.21 -11.63
CA ILE A 93 -14.13 11.37 -12.54
C ILE A 93 -13.53 12.60 -11.87
N ARG A 94 -13.81 12.85 -10.58
CA ARG A 94 -13.24 13.98 -9.84
C ARG A 94 -11.72 13.86 -9.69
N MET A 95 -11.23 12.65 -9.45
CA MET A 95 -9.81 12.41 -9.20
C MET A 95 -8.99 12.39 -10.49
N LEU A 96 -9.40 11.56 -11.46
CA LEU A 96 -8.64 11.33 -12.69
C LEU A 96 -9.00 12.31 -13.81
N GLY A 97 -10.12 13.02 -13.69
CA GLY A 97 -10.63 13.95 -14.70
C GLY A 97 -11.68 13.33 -15.62
N PRO A 98 -12.02 14.02 -16.73
CA PRO A 98 -13.01 13.55 -17.69
C PRO A 98 -12.64 12.17 -18.24
N GLY A 99 -13.56 11.20 -18.13
CA GLY A 99 -13.33 9.82 -18.55
C GLY A 99 -12.57 8.94 -17.55
N GLY A 100 -12.32 9.44 -16.33
CA GLY A 100 -11.69 8.68 -15.25
C GLY A 100 -12.44 7.40 -14.86
N ASP A 101 -13.77 7.39 -15.04
CA ASP A 101 -14.64 6.23 -14.86
C ASP A 101 -14.33 5.07 -15.82
N LYS A 102 -13.80 5.35 -17.01
CA LYS A 102 -13.46 4.31 -18.00
C LYS A 102 -12.01 3.86 -17.92
N MET A 103 -11.22 4.50 -17.05
CA MET A 103 -9.80 4.23 -16.94
C MET A 103 -9.53 2.88 -16.29
N LEU A 104 -10.37 2.46 -15.34
CA LEU A 104 -10.25 1.18 -14.65
C LEU A 104 -11.47 0.29 -14.90
N GLY A 105 -11.29 -1.03 -14.90
CA GLY A 105 -12.41 -1.98 -14.88
C GLY A 105 -13.25 -1.85 -13.60
N ASP A 106 -14.57 -2.09 -13.68
CA ASP A 106 -15.50 -1.88 -12.56
C ASP A 106 -15.09 -2.67 -11.29
N ASP A 107 -14.68 -3.92 -11.45
CA ASP A 107 -14.19 -4.73 -10.34
C ASP A 107 -12.93 -4.16 -9.69
N VAL A 108 -12.03 -3.57 -10.50
CA VAL A 108 -10.77 -2.99 -10.05
C VAL A 108 -11.01 -1.66 -9.35
N LYS A 109 -11.97 -0.85 -9.82
CA LYS A 109 -12.39 0.39 -9.13
C LYS A 109 -12.79 0.09 -7.68
N TRP A 110 -13.59 -0.95 -7.52
CA TRP A 110 -14.07 -1.43 -6.23
C TRP A 110 -12.96 -2.07 -5.39
N LEU A 111 -12.05 -2.81 -6.03
CA LEU A 111 -10.89 -3.41 -5.37
C LEU A 111 -9.98 -2.34 -4.76
N ALA A 112 -9.65 -1.29 -5.51
CA ALA A 112 -8.77 -0.20 -5.08
C ALA A 112 -9.33 0.62 -3.91
N VAL A 113 -10.66 0.73 -3.82
CA VAL A 113 -11.37 1.56 -2.82
C VAL A 113 -11.81 0.73 -1.59
N THR A 114 -11.54 -0.58 -1.57
CA THR A 114 -11.88 -1.43 -0.42
C THR A 114 -10.67 -1.67 0.47
N HIS A 115 -10.77 -1.25 1.72
CA HIS A 115 -9.75 -1.50 2.72
C HIS A 115 -9.92 -2.89 3.36
N LYS A 116 -8.81 -3.49 3.80
CA LYS A 116 -8.77 -4.83 4.43
C LYS A 116 -9.69 -5.00 5.64
N SER A 117 -9.98 -3.92 6.38
CA SER A 117 -10.88 -4.00 7.53
C SER A 117 -12.34 -4.27 7.14
N PHE A 118 -12.73 -4.01 5.90
CA PHE A 118 -14.08 -4.27 5.40
C PHE A 118 -14.35 -5.76 5.27
N ASP A 119 -15.46 -6.22 5.87
CA ASP A 119 -15.89 -7.62 5.86
C ASP A 119 -14.76 -8.62 6.17
N HIS A 120 -13.84 -8.24 7.08
CA HIS A 120 -12.65 -9.01 7.46
C HIS A 120 -11.77 -9.44 6.26
N GLY A 121 -11.78 -8.68 5.17
CA GLY A 121 -11.01 -8.99 3.96
C GLY A 121 -11.51 -10.23 3.21
N LYS A 122 -12.78 -10.64 3.42
CA LYS A 122 -13.40 -11.73 2.64
C LYS A 122 -13.57 -11.36 1.18
N ARG A 123 -13.81 -10.07 0.91
CA ARG A 123 -13.80 -9.49 -0.44
C ARG A 123 -12.39 -9.05 -0.81
N GLY A 124 -12.17 -8.78 -2.10
CA GLY A 124 -10.90 -8.20 -2.55
C GLY A 124 -10.63 -6.86 -1.85
N PHE A 125 -9.39 -6.65 -1.42
CA PHE A 125 -8.95 -5.44 -0.73
C PHE A 125 -7.66 -4.89 -1.37
N ASN A 126 -7.35 -3.65 -1.04
CA ASN A 126 -6.42 -2.82 -1.79
C ASN A 126 -4.95 -2.87 -1.38
N ASP A 127 -4.55 -3.63 -0.34
CA ASP A 127 -3.18 -3.63 0.21
C ASP A 127 -2.07 -3.78 -0.85
N ARG A 128 -2.23 -4.72 -1.80
CA ARG A 128 -1.19 -4.97 -2.82
C ARG A 128 -1.09 -3.85 -3.85
N LEU A 129 -2.23 -3.30 -4.25
CA LEU A 129 -2.28 -2.14 -5.15
C LEU A 129 -1.70 -0.92 -4.46
N ALA A 130 -2.03 -0.72 -3.17
CA ALA A 130 -1.50 0.36 -2.36
C ALA A 130 0.01 0.26 -2.18
N TYR A 131 0.55 -0.96 -1.99
CA TYR A 131 2.00 -1.17 -1.91
C TYR A 131 2.70 -0.71 -3.18
N LEU A 132 2.22 -1.10 -4.36
CA LEU A 132 2.81 -0.69 -5.63
C LEU A 132 2.66 0.83 -5.84
N GLY A 133 1.45 1.35 -5.66
CA GLY A 133 1.19 2.78 -5.86
C GLY A 133 1.98 3.66 -4.90
N ARG A 134 2.21 3.21 -3.66
CA ARG A 134 3.11 3.88 -2.72
C ARG A 134 4.51 4.02 -3.31
N ARG A 135 5.10 2.96 -3.87
CA ARG A 135 6.44 3.03 -4.48
C ARG A 135 6.51 3.99 -5.66
N ILE A 136 5.45 4.06 -6.46
CA ILE A 136 5.37 5.00 -7.59
C ILE A 136 5.31 6.45 -7.07
N VAL A 137 4.48 6.72 -6.06
CA VAL A 137 4.36 8.06 -5.48
C VAL A 137 5.64 8.47 -4.77
N GLU A 138 6.28 7.58 -4.00
CA GLU A 138 7.59 7.82 -3.38
C GLU A 138 8.62 8.23 -4.44
N LEU A 139 8.78 7.44 -5.51
CA LEU A 139 9.71 7.75 -6.60
C LEU A 139 9.42 9.10 -7.28
N GLN A 140 8.16 9.38 -7.61
CA GLN A 140 7.78 10.65 -8.23
C GLN A 140 8.01 11.83 -7.29
N THR A 141 7.84 11.63 -5.98
CA THR A 141 8.14 12.65 -4.97
C THR A 141 9.64 12.90 -4.89
N SER A 142 10.48 11.85 -4.87
CA SER A 142 11.93 11.96 -4.93
C SER A 142 12.39 12.75 -6.16
N GLN A 143 11.82 12.45 -7.32
CA GLN A 143 12.11 13.17 -8.57
C GLN A 143 11.70 14.65 -8.49
N ALA A 144 10.52 14.93 -7.92
CA ALA A 144 10.04 16.30 -7.73
C ALA A 144 10.92 17.09 -6.73
N LEU A 145 11.42 16.44 -5.68
CA LEU A 145 12.33 17.05 -4.71
C LEU A 145 13.69 17.39 -5.33
N ILE A 146 14.25 16.50 -6.15
CA ILE A 146 15.50 16.74 -6.89
C ILE A 146 15.34 17.92 -7.85
N ASN A 147 14.21 18.00 -8.55
CA ASN A 147 13.94 19.05 -9.53
C ASN A 147 13.45 20.37 -8.91
N SER A 148 13.10 20.37 -7.62
CA SER A 148 12.69 21.58 -6.92
C SER A 148 13.85 22.58 -6.88
N PRO A 149 13.60 23.90 -7.06
CA PRO A 149 14.62 24.92 -7.01
C PRO A 149 15.18 25.00 -5.58
N GLN A 150 16.21 24.21 -5.30
CA GLN A 150 16.99 24.32 -4.08
C GLN A 150 18.02 25.43 -4.32
N GLU A 151 18.06 26.42 -3.41
CA GLU A 151 19.06 27.48 -3.44
C GLU A 151 20.46 26.88 -3.59
N HIS A 152 21.32 27.51 -4.40
CA HIS A 152 22.64 27.03 -4.81
C HIS A 152 23.51 26.46 -3.68
N GLN A 153 23.32 25.17 -3.39
CA GLN A 153 24.17 24.00 -3.08
C GLN A 153 25.56 24.15 -2.45
N TRP A 154 25.77 25.23 -1.73
CA TRP A 154 26.57 25.12 -0.53
C TRP A 154 25.58 25.05 0.64
N PRO A 155 25.68 24.10 1.59
CA PRO A 155 24.87 24.15 2.81
C PRO A 155 25.04 25.54 3.43
N ARG A 156 23.98 26.28 3.66
CA ARG A 156 24.08 27.65 4.20
C ARG A 156 23.58 27.70 5.62
N ASP A 157 24.25 28.47 6.46
CA ASP A 157 23.77 28.80 7.79
C ASP A 157 22.50 29.64 7.70
N SER A 158 21.83 29.87 8.85
CA SER A 158 20.68 30.78 8.97
C SER A 158 20.93 32.19 8.43
N ASN A 159 22.21 32.57 8.27
CA ASN A 159 22.64 33.88 7.77
C ASN A 159 22.97 33.87 6.26
N GLY A 160 22.69 32.77 5.55
CA GLY A 160 22.93 32.63 4.11
C GLY A 160 24.40 32.42 3.73
N VAL A 161 25.28 32.20 4.72
CA VAL A 161 26.71 31.98 4.52
C VAL A 161 26.97 30.49 4.29
N PRO A 162 27.78 30.11 3.28
CA PRO A 162 28.32 28.77 3.10
C PRO A 162 28.88 28.16 4.41
N VAL A 163 28.24 27.11 4.92
CA VAL A 163 28.71 26.31 6.05
C VAL A 163 30.02 25.65 5.67
N ASN A 164 31.09 25.97 6.39
CA ASN A 164 32.33 25.24 6.22
C ASN A 164 32.20 23.87 6.87
N ASP A 165 32.58 22.83 6.14
CA ASP A 165 32.76 21.49 6.69
C ASP A 165 33.78 21.54 7.85
N GLU A 166 33.62 20.65 8.84
CA GLU A 166 34.48 20.60 10.03
C GLU A 166 35.97 20.47 9.69
N TYR A 167 36.28 19.87 8.54
CA TYR A 167 37.64 19.66 8.05
C TYR A 167 38.06 20.65 6.95
N GLY A 168 37.27 21.70 6.71
CA GLY A 168 37.55 22.70 5.68
C GLY A 168 37.52 22.16 4.25
N ARG A 169 36.88 21.00 4.03
CA ARG A 169 36.76 20.41 2.69
C ARG A 169 35.76 21.20 1.85
N LYS A 170 36.05 21.32 0.56
CA LYS A 170 35.12 21.92 -0.41
C LYS A 170 34.31 20.81 -1.07
N PRO A 171 32.97 20.88 -1.10
CA PRO A 171 32.15 19.89 -1.76
C PRO A 171 32.40 19.92 -3.28
N TYR A 172 32.30 18.77 -3.92
CA TYR A 172 32.37 18.68 -5.38
C TYR A 172 31.07 19.21 -5.98
N LEU A 173 31.17 20.27 -6.79
CA LEU A 173 30.02 20.92 -7.43
C LEU A 173 29.88 20.40 -8.86
N HIS A 174 28.78 19.70 -9.13
CA HIS A 174 28.48 19.19 -10.47
C HIS A 174 26.98 19.31 -10.74
N PRO A 175 26.55 19.76 -11.92
CA PRO A 175 25.13 19.97 -12.23
C PRO A 175 24.22 18.75 -11.97
N ALA A 176 24.73 17.54 -12.16
CA ALA A 176 23.96 16.30 -11.89
C ALA A 176 23.84 15.94 -10.39
N LEU A 177 24.65 16.54 -9.52
CA LEU A 177 24.52 16.37 -8.07
C LEU A 177 23.54 17.41 -7.48
N ASN A 178 23.01 18.27 -8.34
CA ASN A 178 22.09 19.29 -7.92
C ASN A 178 20.78 18.69 -7.42
N GLY A 179 20.28 19.18 -6.28
CA GLY A 179 19.00 18.77 -5.71
C GLY A 179 19.06 17.52 -4.81
N LEU A 180 20.15 16.75 -4.85
CA LEU A 180 20.31 15.53 -4.05
C LEU A 180 20.29 15.78 -2.54
N GLN A 181 20.71 16.97 -2.08
CA GLN A 181 20.73 17.30 -0.66
C GLN A 181 19.34 17.39 -0.04
N GLY A 182 18.33 17.82 -0.81
CA GLY A 182 16.93 17.81 -0.36
C GLY A 182 16.22 16.47 -0.51
N LEU A 183 16.89 15.44 -1.07
CA LEU A 183 16.38 14.08 -1.09
C LEU A 183 16.74 13.39 0.23
N THR A 184 16.00 13.72 1.29
CA THR A 184 16.09 13.03 2.58
C THR A 184 14.81 12.26 2.86
N ASP A 185 14.90 11.13 3.55
CA ASP A 185 13.73 10.35 4.01
C ASP A 185 12.77 11.22 4.83
N GLU A 186 13.31 12.18 5.58
CA GLU A 186 12.53 13.16 6.35
C GLU A 186 11.74 14.11 5.43
N ALA A 187 12.37 14.67 4.40
CA ALA A 187 11.70 15.53 3.43
C ALA A 187 10.60 14.77 2.69
N GLU A 188 10.89 13.55 2.24
CA GLU A 188 9.91 12.70 1.56
C GLU A 188 8.73 12.35 2.48
N SER A 189 9.00 11.92 3.71
CA SER A 189 7.95 11.57 4.68
C SER A 189 7.11 12.76 5.12
N LEU A 190 7.68 13.98 5.15
CA LEU A 190 6.94 15.22 5.41
C LEU A 190 5.97 15.53 4.27
N VAL A 191 6.43 15.39 3.03
CA VAL A 191 5.60 15.59 1.83
C VAL A 191 4.47 14.55 1.77
N LEU A 192 4.81 13.27 1.97
CA LEU A 192 3.88 12.13 1.89
C LEU A 192 3.22 11.78 3.23
N SER A 193 3.16 12.74 4.15
CA SER A 193 2.51 12.55 5.44
C SER A 193 1.01 12.33 5.27
N LYS A 194 0.45 11.41 6.06
CA LYS A 194 -0.99 11.09 6.05
C LYS A 194 -1.89 12.31 6.29
N SER A 195 -1.41 13.29 7.06
CA SER A 195 -2.11 14.55 7.35
C SER A 195 -2.22 15.46 6.12
N ARG A 196 -1.29 15.35 5.15
CA ARG A 196 -1.33 16.08 3.88
C ARG A 196 -2.11 15.33 2.80
N LEU A 197 -1.97 13.99 2.76
CA LEU A 197 -2.60 13.17 1.74
C LEU A 197 -4.10 12.90 1.99
N ALA A 198 -4.51 12.76 3.25
CA ALA A 198 -5.92 12.52 3.56
C ALA A 198 -6.85 13.66 3.10
N PRO A 199 -6.53 14.95 3.33
CA PRO A 199 -7.34 16.06 2.79
C PRO A 199 -7.44 16.06 1.26
N ILE A 200 -6.40 15.59 0.54
CA ILE A 200 -6.44 15.47 -0.92
C ILE A 200 -7.44 14.38 -1.33
N ALA A 201 -7.38 13.22 -0.69
CA ALA A 201 -8.35 12.15 -0.90
C ALA A 201 -9.80 12.59 -0.59
N GLU A 202 -10.00 13.40 0.46
CA GLU A 202 -11.31 13.99 0.79
C GLU A 202 -11.81 14.96 -0.28
N ARG A 203 -10.94 15.79 -0.87
CA ARG A 203 -11.31 16.67 -2.00
C ARG A 203 -11.86 15.87 -3.18
N TYR A 204 -11.32 14.67 -3.41
CA TYR A 204 -11.81 13.74 -4.42
C TYR A 204 -13.02 12.90 -3.99
N ARG A 205 -13.58 13.15 -2.79
CA ARG A 205 -14.73 12.44 -2.21
C ARG A 205 -14.49 10.95 -1.94
N LEU A 206 -13.24 10.54 -1.75
CA LEU A 206 -12.92 9.16 -1.38
C LEU A 206 -13.45 8.82 0.02
N ASP A 207 -13.69 9.80 0.89
CA ASP A 207 -14.29 9.62 2.23
C ASP A 207 -15.67 8.96 2.20
N LYS A 208 -16.47 9.23 1.17
CA LYS A 208 -17.83 8.69 1.05
C LYS A 208 -17.89 7.34 0.37
N VAL A 209 -16.84 6.97 -0.36
CA VAL A 209 -16.85 5.82 -1.25
C VAL A 209 -15.98 4.68 -0.72
N THR A 210 -14.92 5.02 0.03
CA THR A 210 -14.00 4.04 0.64
C THR A 210 -14.75 3.08 1.55
N ARG A 211 -14.60 1.79 1.29
CA ARG A 211 -15.25 0.73 2.06
C ARG A 211 -14.32 0.23 3.13
N TRP A 212 -14.65 0.52 4.38
CA TRP A 212 -13.85 0.13 5.53
C TRP A 212 -14.72 -0.07 6.76
N THR A 213 -14.15 -0.66 7.82
CA THR A 213 -14.80 -0.76 9.12
C THR A 213 -13.95 -0.03 10.16
N PRO A 214 -14.45 1.07 10.77
CA PRO A 214 -13.71 1.80 11.79
C PRO A 214 -13.68 1.01 13.11
N LYS A 215 -12.64 1.25 13.91
CA LYS A 215 -12.55 0.69 15.28
C LYS A 215 -13.67 1.22 16.17
N ARG A 216 -14.01 2.50 16.04
CA ARG A 216 -15.13 3.18 16.71
C ARG A 216 -15.84 4.07 15.69
N ALA A 217 -17.13 3.86 15.48
CA ALA A 217 -17.89 4.66 14.52
C ALA A 217 -18.13 6.11 15.01
N ASP A 218 -18.12 6.35 16.33
CA ASP A 218 -18.22 7.71 16.91
C ASP A 218 -16.97 8.58 16.69
N ASN A 219 -15.79 7.94 16.53
CA ASN A 219 -14.52 8.65 16.36
C ASN A 219 -13.75 8.02 15.19
N LEU A 220 -14.00 8.56 13.99
CA LEU A 220 -13.40 8.07 12.75
C LEU A 220 -11.91 8.43 12.68
N GLN A 221 -11.54 9.64 13.08
CA GLN A 221 -10.17 10.13 13.08
C GLN A 221 -9.26 9.25 13.95
N GLY A 222 -9.68 8.98 15.20
CA GLY A 222 -8.98 8.06 16.10
C GLY A 222 -9.02 6.58 15.68
N SER A 223 -9.84 6.24 14.68
CA SER A 223 -9.93 4.89 14.10
C SER A 223 -8.99 4.68 12.91
N GLY A 224 -8.17 5.67 12.54
CA GLY A 224 -7.21 5.58 11.44
C GLY A 224 -7.77 5.96 10.07
N PHE A 225 -8.80 6.81 10.04
CA PHE A 225 -9.46 7.27 8.82
C PHE A 225 -8.47 7.87 7.79
N GLU A 226 -7.55 8.72 8.21
CA GLU A 226 -6.53 9.31 7.34
C GLU A 226 -5.67 8.24 6.65
N THR A 227 -5.25 7.21 7.39
CA THR A 227 -4.45 6.11 6.86
C THR A 227 -5.23 5.32 5.81
N VAL A 228 -6.52 5.10 6.04
CA VAL A 228 -7.39 4.38 5.09
C VAL A 228 -7.57 5.17 3.80
N LEU A 229 -7.76 6.48 3.89
CA LEU A 229 -7.85 7.37 2.72
C LEU A 229 -6.56 7.41 1.93
N MET A 230 -5.44 7.64 2.61
CA MET A 230 -4.11 7.62 2.00
C MET A 230 -3.83 6.29 1.29
N THR A 231 -4.14 5.17 1.93
CA THR A 231 -3.95 3.82 1.35
C THR A 231 -4.81 3.63 0.10
N SER A 232 -6.04 4.14 0.11
CA SER A 232 -6.95 4.06 -1.05
C SER A 232 -6.47 4.92 -2.20
N LEU A 233 -5.94 6.11 -1.92
CA LEU A 233 -5.30 6.97 -2.92
C LEU A 233 -4.11 6.27 -3.58
N TYR A 234 -3.21 5.65 -2.80
CA TYR A 234 -2.12 4.85 -3.34
C TYR A 234 -2.61 3.66 -4.16
N ALA A 235 -3.66 2.97 -3.69
CA ALA A 235 -4.20 1.83 -4.41
C ALA A 235 -4.73 2.18 -5.80
N ILE A 236 -5.36 3.34 -5.95
CA ILE A 236 -5.85 3.77 -7.26
C ILE A 236 -4.67 4.03 -8.21
N VAL A 237 -3.61 4.70 -7.75
CA VAL A 237 -2.38 4.89 -8.54
C VAL A 237 -1.78 3.55 -8.96
N GLY A 238 -1.70 2.59 -8.03
CA GLY A 238 -1.20 1.24 -8.32
C GLY A 238 -2.07 0.49 -9.33
N ALA A 239 -3.40 0.65 -9.27
CA ALA A 239 -4.32 0.08 -10.24
C ALA A 239 -4.12 0.69 -11.64
N VAL A 240 -4.01 2.02 -11.72
CA VAL A 240 -3.76 2.75 -12.96
C VAL A 240 -2.44 2.31 -13.60
N ALA A 241 -1.39 2.12 -12.79
CA ALA A 241 -0.09 1.67 -13.28
C ALA A 241 -0.13 0.28 -13.91
N LEU A 242 -0.93 -0.63 -13.37
CA LEU A 242 -1.07 -2.00 -13.88
C LEU A 242 -1.98 -2.09 -15.11
N GLU A 243 -3.03 -1.28 -15.20
CA GLU A 243 -3.97 -1.32 -16.34
C GLU A 243 -3.57 -0.44 -17.52
N ARG A 244 -2.97 0.73 -17.25
CA ARG A 244 -2.67 1.75 -18.27
C ARG A 244 -1.17 2.01 -18.44
N GLY A 245 -0.33 1.44 -17.59
CA GLY A 245 1.12 1.58 -17.63
C GLY A 245 1.67 2.70 -16.75
N GLY A 246 2.99 2.67 -16.56
CA GLY A 246 3.70 3.57 -15.64
C GLY A 246 3.69 5.04 -16.06
N GLU A 247 3.74 5.34 -17.37
CA GLU A 247 3.76 6.72 -17.87
C GLU A 247 2.48 7.48 -17.48
N VAL A 248 1.33 6.83 -17.70
CA VAL A 248 0.03 7.40 -17.36
C VAL A 248 -0.11 7.54 -15.84
N ALA A 249 0.36 6.56 -15.07
CA ALA A 249 0.37 6.64 -13.61
C ALA A 249 1.23 7.80 -13.10
N ASN A 250 2.42 8.03 -13.68
CA ASN A 250 3.30 9.13 -13.32
C ASN A 250 2.62 10.49 -13.55
N LYS A 251 1.97 10.67 -14.71
CA LYS A 251 1.19 11.88 -15.01
C LYS A 251 0.08 12.10 -13.98
N VAL A 252 -0.67 11.06 -13.63
CA VAL A 252 -1.71 11.12 -12.60
C VAL A 252 -1.13 11.52 -11.24
N VAL A 253 0.02 10.98 -10.83
CA VAL A 253 0.67 11.33 -9.56
C VAL A 253 1.11 12.80 -9.56
N GLN A 254 1.76 13.26 -10.63
CA GLN A 254 2.23 14.64 -10.76
C GLN A 254 1.06 15.63 -10.70
N GLU A 255 0.00 15.40 -11.47
CA GLU A 255 -1.13 16.34 -11.57
C GLU A 255 -2.09 16.26 -10.37
N LYS A 256 -2.38 15.07 -9.85
CA LYS A 256 -3.47 14.85 -8.88
C LYS A 256 -2.97 14.72 -7.45
N ILE A 257 -1.68 14.49 -7.23
CA ILE A 257 -1.12 14.36 -5.88
C ILE A 257 -0.08 15.45 -5.64
N LEU A 258 0.96 15.54 -6.46
CA LEU A 258 2.10 16.42 -6.20
C LEU A 258 1.78 17.90 -6.50
N ALA A 259 1.02 18.21 -7.56
CA ALA A 259 0.61 19.58 -7.85
C ALA A 259 -0.25 20.21 -6.73
N PRO A 260 -1.27 19.51 -6.18
CA PRO A 260 -1.97 19.99 -4.98
C PRO A 260 -1.09 20.15 -3.73
N LEU A 261 0.07 19.48 -3.67
CA LEU A 261 1.04 19.61 -2.59
C LEU A 261 2.02 20.79 -2.78
N GLY A 262 1.95 21.49 -3.92
CA GLY A 262 2.74 22.69 -4.21
C GLY A 262 3.90 22.49 -5.18
N PHE A 263 4.04 21.30 -5.79
CA PHE A 263 5.05 21.06 -6.82
C PHE A 263 4.55 21.52 -8.19
N SER A 264 5.39 22.20 -8.95
CA SER A 264 5.13 22.53 -10.35
C SER A 264 5.85 21.54 -11.26
N PHE A 265 5.14 21.08 -12.30
CA PHE A 265 5.71 20.24 -13.34
C PHE A 265 5.54 21.00 -14.66
N SER A 266 6.60 21.08 -15.47
CA SER A 266 6.44 21.52 -16.85
C SER A 266 5.76 20.40 -17.61
N PRO A 267 4.66 20.65 -18.33
CA PRO A 267 4.30 19.75 -19.41
C PRO A 267 5.47 19.77 -20.40
N ASP A 268 5.94 18.61 -20.80
CA ASP A 268 6.95 18.37 -21.84
C ASP A 268 8.42 18.31 -21.37
N SER A 269 8.88 17.07 -21.16
CA SER A 269 10.21 16.56 -21.51
C SER A 269 10.08 15.08 -21.87
#